data_AF-A0A975MYX1-F1
#
_entry.id   AF-A0A975MYX1-F1
#
_cell.length_a   1.000
_cell.length_b   1.000
_cell.length_c   1.000
_cell.angle_alpha   90.00
_cell.angle_beta   90.00
_cell.angle_gamma   90.00
#
_symmetry.space_group_name_H-M   'P 1'
#
loop_
_entity.id
_entity.type
_entity.pdbx_description
1 polymer ?
#
loop_
_entity_poly.entity_id
_entity_poly.type
_entity_poly.pdbx_seq_one_letter_code
_entity_poly.pdbx_strand_id
1 'polypeptide(L)'
;MLIEKCSRYYRDTLTDFTEGTRMTTEELDDLARAAVDNKPRMFSIYGTLRRYPEEPVIGWGMEFPDGDGTIFRFLGSSGIHTSESPERVFKLQQVIADVDFTWL
;
A
#
# COMPACT_ATOMS: atom_id res chain seq x y z
N MET A 1 19.84 4.09 -6.66
CA MET A 1 20.36 5.46 -6.91
C MET A 1 19.26 6.53 -7.09
N LEU A 2 18.03 6.21 -7.55
CA LEU A 2 16.90 7.17 -7.55
C LEU A 2 16.08 7.17 -6.22
N ILE A 3 15.95 6.03 -5.54
CA ILE A 3 15.26 5.94 -4.23
C ILE A 3 16.00 6.75 -3.15
N GLU A 4 17.33 6.75 -3.18
CA GLU A 4 18.15 7.62 -2.32
C GLU A 4 17.94 9.12 -2.62
N LYS A 5 17.60 9.49 -3.86
CA LYS A 5 17.27 10.89 -4.21
C LYS A 5 15.90 11.28 -3.65
N CYS A 6 14.88 10.43 -3.74
CA CYS A 6 13.57 10.69 -3.14
C CYS A 6 13.65 10.76 -1.60
N SER A 7 14.40 9.86 -0.96
CA SER A 7 14.54 9.85 0.51
C SER A 7 15.39 11.02 1.03
N ARG A 8 16.38 11.48 0.26
CA ARG A 8 17.18 12.67 0.58
C ARG A 8 16.40 13.97 0.35
N TYR A 9 15.56 14.02 -0.69
CA TYR A 9 14.66 15.15 -0.93
C TYR A 9 13.72 15.39 0.27
N TYR A 10 13.16 14.34 0.87
CA TYR A 10 12.30 14.46 2.06
C TYR A 10 13.03 14.82 3.36
N ARG A 11 14.34 14.54 3.47
CA ARG A 11 15.12 14.82 4.68
C ARG A 11 15.69 16.23 4.72
N ASP A 12 16.02 16.81 3.56
CA ASP A 12 16.67 18.12 3.45
C ASP A 12 15.66 19.30 3.32
N THR A 13 14.39 19.05 2.98
CA THR A 13 13.36 20.09 2.75
C THR A 13 12.61 20.57 3.99
N LEU A 14 12.83 20.00 5.18
CA LEU A 14 12.13 20.44 6.40
C LEU A 14 12.74 21.69 7.07
N THR A 15 13.83 22.26 6.51
CA THR A 15 14.54 23.41 7.12
C THR A 15 14.52 24.72 6.34
N ASP A 16 14.04 24.76 5.09
CA ASP A 16 13.95 26.02 4.33
C ASP A 16 12.61 26.14 3.58
N PHE A 17 11.60 26.65 4.27
CA PHE A 17 10.29 27.03 3.73
C PHE A 17 10.29 28.47 3.19
N THR A 18 11.33 28.87 2.47
CA THR A 18 11.41 30.17 1.80
C THR A 18 11.66 30.00 0.31
N GLU A 19 10.71 30.51 -0.48
CA GLU A 19 10.61 30.50 -1.95
C GLU A 19 10.26 29.15 -2.60
N GLY A 20 8.97 29.00 -2.91
CA GLY A 20 8.42 27.89 -3.69
C GLY A 20 9.02 27.84 -5.09
N THR A 21 10.11 27.09 -5.22
CA THR A 21 10.62 26.64 -6.52
C THR A 21 9.53 25.76 -7.14
N ARG A 22 8.83 26.29 -8.15
CA ARG A 22 7.91 25.49 -8.97
C ARG A 22 8.74 24.44 -9.71
N MET A 23 8.32 23.19 -9.61
CA MET A 23 8.90 22.10 -10.39
C MET A 23 8.88 22.44 -11.88
N THR A 24 9.96 22.10 -12.56
CA THR A 24 10.05 22.18 -14.01
C THR A 24 9.18 21.09 -14.66
N THR A 25 8.82 21.29 -15.93
CA THR A 25 8.05 20.28 -16.69
C THR A 25 8.80 18.94 -16.78
N GLU A 26 10.13 18.98 -16.94
CA GLU A 26 10.97 17.77 -17.02
C GLU A 26 10.92 16.97 -15.71
N GLU A 27 11.01 17.64 -14.55
CA GLU A 27 10.90 16.97 -13.24
C GLU A 27 9.50 16.37 -13.01
N LEU A 28 8.45 17.01 -13.51
CA LEU A 28 7.09 16.47 -13.45
C LEU A 28 6.93 15.23 -14.33
N ASP A 29 7.54 15.22 -15.53
CA ASP A 29 7.52 14.07 -16.43
C ASP A 29 8.31 12.87 -15.88
N ASP A 30 9.40 13.12 -15.15
CA ASP A 30 10.13 12.10 -14.41
C ASP A 30 9.28 11.51 -13.28
N LEU A 31 8.61 12.34 -12.47
CA LEU A 31 7.71 11.87 -11.41
C LEU A 31 6.52 11.09 -11.96
N ALA A 32 5.95 11.53 -13.09
CA ALA A 32 4.84 10.83 -13.73
C ALA A 32 5.24 9.41 -14.16
N ARG A 33 6.44 9.24 -14.73
CA ARG A 33 6.99 7.91 -15.05
C ARG A 33 7.21 7.08 -13.80
N ALA A 34 7.83 7.65 -12.77
CA ALA A 34 8.06 6.96 -11.50
C ALA A 34 6.76 6.48 -10.84
N ALA A 35 5.68 7.27 -10.90
CA ALA A 35 4.38 6.88 -10.36
C ALA A 35 3.76 5.67 -11.07
N VAL A 36 4.03 5.50 -12.37
CA VAL A 36 3.57 4.34 -13.16
C VAL A 36 4.47 3.12 -12.89
N ASP A 37 5.79 3.32 -12.88
CA ASP A 37 6.76 2.25 -12.70
C ASP A 37 6.70 1.65 -11.29
N ASN A 38 6.39 2.47 -10.29
CA ASN A 38 6.30 2.07 -8.88
C ASN A 38 4.84 1.91 -8.41
N LYS A 39 3.91 1.65 -9.34
CA LYS A 39 2.51 1.44 -8.97
C LYS A 39 2.38 0.22 -8.02
N PRO A 40 1.59 0.33 -6.94
CA PRO A 40 1.37 -0.79 -6.05
C PRO A 40 0.60 -1.92 -6.76
N ARG A 41 0.84 -3.16 -6.32
CA ARG A 41 0.08 -4.34 -6.77
C ARG A 41 -1.15 -4.49 -5.89
N MET A 42 -2.31 -4.61 -6.52
CA MET A 42 -3.58 -4.77 -5.82
C MET A 42 -3.84 -6.25 -5.54
N PHE A 43 -4.42 -6.56 -4.39
CA PHE A 43 -4.95 -7.89 -4.08
C PHE A 43 -6.27 -7.79 -3.32
N SER A 44 -6.95 -8.93 -3.20
CA SER A 44 -8.12 -9.07 -2.35
C SER A 44 -8.06 -10.33 -1.50
N ILE A 45 -8.69 -10.25 -0.33
CA ILE A 45 -8.93 -11.39 0.57
C ILE A 45 -10.44 -11.46 0.78
N TYR A 46 -11.02 -12.63 0.55
CA TYR A 46 -12.47 -12.82 0.65
C TYR A 46 -12.83 -14.20 1.19
N GLY A 47 -14.00 -14.31 1.82
CA GLY A 47 -14.48 -15.56 2.41
C GLY A 47 -15.54 -15.31 3.48
N THR A 48 -15.52 -16.10 4.55
CA THR A 48 -16.53 -16.05 5.64
C THR A 48 -15.88 -16.11 7.01
N LEU A 49 -16.46 -15.43 8.01
CA LEU A 49 -15.96 -15.51 9.38
C LEU A 49 -16.19 -16.90 9.98
N ARG A 50 -15.21 -17.43 10.73
CA ARG A 50 -15.36 -18.75 11.37
C ARG A 50 -16.41 -18.77 12.47
N ARG A 51 -16.53 -17.67 13.21
CA ARG A 51 -17.50 -17.54 14.32
C ARG A 51 -18.92 -17.33 13.80
N TYR A 52 -19.07 -16.72 12.63
CA TYR A 52 -20.33 -16.35 11.99
C TYR A 52 -20.24 -16.67 10.49
N PRO A 53 -20.41 -17.94 10.08
CA PRO A 53 -20.18 -18.38 8.70
C PRO A 53 -21.07 -17.71 7.64
N GLU A 54 -22.18 -17.13 8.06
CA GLU A 54 -23.07 -16.31 7.24
C GLU A 54 -22.54 -14.89 6.98
N GLU A 55 -21.57 -14.42 7.77
CA GLU A 55 -20.99 -13.09 7.63
C GLU A 55 -19.82 -13.11 6.64
N PRO A 56 -19.91 -12.36 5.53
CA PRO A 56 -18.86 -12.31 4.52
C PRO A 56 -17.68 -11.47 5.02
N VAL A 57 -16.47 -11.92 4.69
CA VAL A 57 -15.25 -11.13 4.76
C VAL A 57 -14.87 -10.77 3.33
N ILE A 58 -14.71 -9.47 3.05
CA ILE A 58 -14.23 -8.99 1.76
C ILE A 58 -13.34 -7.80 2.02
N GLY A 59 -12.10 -7.83 1.54
CA GLY A 59 -11.18 -6.71 1.66
C GLY A 59 -10.20 -6.61 0.51
N TRP A 60 -9.60 -5.43 0.41
CA TRP A 60 -8.61 -5.09 -0.61
C TRP A 60 -7.34 -4.61 0.06
N GLY A 61 -6.22 -4.90 -0.58
CA GLY A 61 -4.93 -4.41 -0.17
C GLY A 61 -4.05 -4.01 -1.34
N MET A 62 -2.99 -3.32 -0.97
CA MET A 62 -1.93 -2.85 -1.86
C MET A 62 -0.59 -3.31 -1.31
N GLU A 63 0.20 -3.98 -2.14
CA GLU A 63 1.61 -4.21 -1.93
C GLU A 63 2.39 -3.09 -2.62
N PHE A 64 3.20 -2.37 -1.85
CA PHE A 64 4.11 -1.37 -2.40
C PHE A 64 5.42 -2.05 -2.82
N PRO A 65 6.04 -1.61 -3.94
CA PRO A 65 7.30 -2.17 -4.43
C PRO A 65 8.45 -1.98 -3.42
N ASP A 66 9.58 -2.63 -3.70
CA ASP A 66 10.84 -2.47 -2.95
C ASP A 66 10.77 -2.76 -1.44
N GLY A 67 9.75 -3.49 -0.99
CA GLY A 67 9.58 -3.85 0.42
C GLY A 67 9.01 -2.73 1.29
N ASP A 68 8.41 -1.69 0.68
CA ASP A 68 7.72 -0.60 1.37
C ASP A 68 6.45 -1.07 2.11
N GLY A 69 6.12 -2.36 1.98
CA GLY A 69 5.15 -3.05 2.81
C GLY A 69 3.80 -3.19 2.14
N THR A 70 2.79 -3.43 2.96
CA THR A 70 1.45 -3.77 2.53
C THR A 70 0.43 -3.07 3.41
N ILE A 71 -0.62 -2.55 2.77
CA ILE A 71 -1.82 -2.09 3.47
C ILE A 71 -3.02 -2.94 3.06
N PHE A 72 -3.93 -3.18 3.98
CA PHE A 72 -5.15 -3.93 3.75
C PHE A 72 -6.31 -3.37 4.55
N ARG A 73 -7.49 -3.37 3.95
CA ARG A 73 -8.73 -3.01 4.61
C ARG A 73 -9.83 -3.95 4.15
N PHE A 74 -10.62 -4.45 5.09
CA PHE A 74 -11.84 -5.20 4.77
C PHE A 74 -13.10 -4.41 5.12
N LEU A 75 -14.19 -4.72 4.39
CA LEU A 75 -15.51 -4.13 4.56
C LEU A 75 -16.05 -4.41 5.97
N GLY A 76 -16.79 -3.45 6.52
CA GLY A 76 -17.29 -3.54 7.89
C GLY A 76 -16.27 -3.14 8.97
N SER A 77 -15.00 -2.93 8.60
CA SER A 77 -13.98 -2.35 9.48
C SER A 77 -13.56 -0.94 9.02
N SER A 78 -13.35 -0.05 9.99
CA SER A 78 -12.68 1.24 9.76
C SER A 78 -11.15 1.13 9.87
N GLY A 79 -10.64 -0.02 10.32
CA GLY A 79 -9.21 -0.26 10.52
C GLY A 79 -8.47 -0.47 9.20
N ILE A 80 -7.28 0.14 9.10
CA ILE A 80 -6.28 -0.17 8.08
C ILE A 80 -5.23 -1.04 8.73
N HIS A 81 -5.00 -2.21 8.15
CA HIS A 81 -4.00 -3.17 8.58
C HIS A 81 -2.74 -2.92 7.77
N THR A 82 -1.60 -2.79 8.44
CA THR A 82 -0.30 -2.68 7.79
C THR A 82 0.52 -3.95 8.05
N SER A 83 1.34 -4.35 7.10
CA SER A 83 2.26 -5.47 7.24
C SER A 83 3.45 -5.34 6.31
N GLU A 84 4.43 -6.22 6.47
CA GLU A 84 5.60 -6.32 5.58
C GLU A 84 5.24 -6.97 4.24
N SER A 85 4.22 -7.83 4.20
CA SER A 85 3.78 -8.51 2.97
C SER A 85 2.30 -8.89 2.97
N PRO A 86 1.70 -9.14 1.79
CA PRO A 86 0.32 -9.61 1.68
C PRO A 86 0.09 -10.98 2.29
N GLU A 87 1.08 -11.88 2.23
CA GLU A 87 0.99 -13.23 2.81
C GLU A 87 0.85 -13.17 4.33
N ARG A 88 1.51 -12.20 4.99
CA ARG A 88 1.36 -11.99 6.43
C ARG A 88 -0.04 -11.49 6.79
N VAL A 89 -0.59 -10.58 5.98
CA VAL A 89 -1.98 -10.12 6.13
C VAL A 89 -2.93 -11.31 5.94
N PHE A 90 -2.76 -12.08 4.86
CA PHE A 90 -3.59 -13.24 4.56
C PHE A 90 -3.57 -14.27 5.69
N LYS A 91 -2.39 -14.63 6.19
CA LYS A 91 -2.24 -15.56 7.31
C LYS A 91 -2.93 -15.06 8.57
N LEU A 92 -2.91 -13.75 8.83
CA LEU A 92 -3.65 -13.16 9.96
C LEU A 92 -5.17 -13.28 9.76
N GLN A 93 -5.68 -13.02 8.57
CA GLN A 93 -7.12 -13.17 8.28
C GLN A 93 -7.58 -14.62 8.44
N GLN A 94 -6.75 -15.60 8.06
CA GLN A 94 -7.01 -17.03 8.25
C GLN A 94 -7.12 -17.46 9.72
N VAL A 95 -6.72 -16.63 10.68
CA VAL A 95 -6.93 -16.92 12.11
C VAL A 95 -8.41 -16.85 12.45
N ILE A 96 -9.14 -15.88 11.89
CA ILE A 96 -10.52 -15.55 12.27
C ILE A 96 -11.56 -15.91 11.20
N ALA A 97 -11.11 -16.20 9.98
CA ALA A 97 -11.97 -16.42 8.83
C ALA A 97 -11.46 -17.57 7.96
N ASP A 98 -12.37 -18.21 7.24
CA ASP A 98 -12.03 -19.12 6.14
C ASP A 98 -12.05 -18.30 4.86
N VAL A 99 -10.86 -17.96 4.39
CA VAL A 99 -10.63 -16.95 3.34
C VAL A 99 -9.66 -17.44 2.29
N ASP A 100 -9.87 -16.93 1.08
CA ASP A 100 -8.99 -17.04 -0.08
C ASP A 100 -8.30 -15.71 -0.38
N PHE A 101 -7.28 -15.79 -1.23
CA PHE A 101 -6.44 -14.67 -1.65
C PHE A 101 -6.36 -14.64 -3.18
N THR A 102 -6.46 -13.45 -3.76
CA THR A 102 -6.21 -13.26 -5.20
C THR A 102 -5.54 -11.92 -5.50
N TRP A 103 -4.58 -11.95 -6.43
CA TRP A 103 -4.01 -10.74 -7.04
C TRP A 103 -4.98 -10.16 -8.08
N LEU A 104 -5.02 -8.83 -8.20
CA LEU A 104 -5.92 -8.10 -9.12
C LEU A 104 -5.15 -7.42 -10.26
#